data_AF-A0A843C6S8-F1
#
_entry.id   AF-A0A843C6S8-F1
#
_cell.length_a   1.000
_cell.length_b   1.000
_cell.length_c   1.000
_cell.angle_alpha   90.00
_cell.angle_beta   90.00
_cell.angle_gamma   90.00
#
_symmetry.space_group_name_H-M   'P 1'
#
loop_
_entity.id
_entity.type
_entity.pdbx_description
1 polymer ?
#
loop_
_entity_poly.entity_id
_entity_poly.type
_entity_poly.pdbx_seq_one_letter_code
_entity_poly.pdbx_strand_id
1 'polypeptide(L)'
;MDFFLSFPKNEFTVTDIIEELGMSKTTFYKYFDNLINIGMIKINQEAIKPKLYSINLSSPIIQNMRKNIDFLSEEIADKESLKLKIKPIKLKNIELQGIQEQIQYLQRLQRDTKLEIKKLENPIKI
;
A
#
# COMPACT_ATOMS: atom_id res chain seq x y z
N MET A 1 -14.57 14.46 7.80
CA MET A 1 -15.02 13.05 7.74
C MET A 1 -13.93 12.09 8.16
N ASP A 2 -12.70 12.27 7.69
CA ASP A 2 -11.55 11.43 8.06
C ASP A 2 -11.41 11.22 9.58
N PHE A 3 -11.40 12.32 10.35
CA PHE A 3 -11.42 12.29 11.82
C PHE A 3 -12.47 11.32 12.42
N PHE A 4 -13.73 11.42 11.98
CA PHE A 4 -14.81 10.59 12.47
C PHE A 4 -14.68 9.12 12.02
N LEU A 5 -14.13 8.86 10.84
CA LEU A 5 -13.90 7.51 10.31
C LEU A 5 -12.74 6.80 11.00
N SER A 6 -11.72 7.54 11.45
CA SER A 6 -10.61 7.03 12.27
C SER A 6 -11.06 6.59 13.66
N PHE A 7 -12.12 7.21 14.20
CA PHE A 7 -12.64 6.94 15.53
C PHE A 7 -14.15 6.66 15.52
N PRO A 8 -14.63 5.61 14.82
CA PRO A 8 -16.05 5.43 14.51
C PRO A 8 -16.93 5.07 15.71
N LYS A 9 -16.33 4.71 16.84
CA LYS A 9 -17.02 4.39 18.09
C LYS A 9 -17.00 5.55 19.10
N ASN A 10 -16.26 6.61 18.80
CA ASN A 10 -16.07 7.71 19.72
C ASN A 10 -17.17 8.74 19.54
N GLU A 11 -17.39 9.51 20.61
CA GLU A 11 -18.29 10.65 20.62
C GLU A 11 -17.47 11.90 20.95
N PHE A 12 -17.83 13.01 20.32
CA PHE A 12 -17.08 14.24 20.38
C PHE A 12 -17.99 15.43 20.64
N THR A 13 -17.50 16.39 21.41
CA THR A 13 -18.12 17.71 21.50
C THR A 13 -17.76 18.53 20.25
N VAL A 14 -18.50 19.62 20.01
CA VAL A 14 -18.14 20.57 18.94
C VAL A 14 -16.73 21.13 19.14
N THR A 15 -16.31 21.35 20.38
CA THR A 15 -14.97 21.87 20.70
C THR A 15 -13.90 20.88 20.24
N ASP A 16 -14.03 19.60 20.59
CA ASP A 16 -13.07 18.56 20.19
C ASP A 16 -12.94 18.47 18.67
N ILE A 17 -14.08 18.53 17.96
CA ILE A 17 -14.09 18.45 16.50
C ILE A 17 -13.42 19.69 15.88
N ILE A 18 -13.69 20.89 16.40
CA ILE A 18 -13.10 22.13 15.88
C ILE A 18 -11.59 22.15 16.11
N GLU A 19 -11.15 21.75 17.30
CA GLU A 19 -9.73 21.71 17.68
C GLU A 19 -8.96 20.73 16.80
N GLU A 20 -9.47 19.52 16.62
CA GLU A 20 -8.83 18.51 15.78
C GLU A 20 -8.80 18.91 14.30
N LEU A 21 -9.88 19.51 13.79
CA LEU A 21 -9.95 19.94 12.39
C LEU A 21 -9.14 21.21 12.10
N GLY A 22 -8.69 21.94 13.14
CA GLY A 22 -8.01 23.23 12.99
C GLY A 22 -8.84 24.29 12.24
N MET A 23 -10.17 24.15 12.23
CA MET A 23 -11.07 25.04 11.49
C MET A 23 -11.48 26.27 12.32
N SER A 24 -11.75 27.39 11.65
CA SER A 24 -12.42 28.50 12.32
C SER A 24 -13.85 28.09 12.73
N LYS A 25 -14.32 28.59 13.87
CA LYS A 25 -15.71 28.37 14.34
C LYS A 25 -16.74 28.74 13.26
N THR A 26 -16.51 29.86 12.57
CA THR A 26 -17.38 30.34 11.48
C THR A 26 -17.50 29.33 10.34
N THR A 27 -16.40 28.73 9.92
CA THR A 27 -16.37 27.74 8.84
C THR A 27 -17.03 26.45 9.29
N PHE A 28 -16.74 26.00 10.51
CA PHE A 28 -17.32 24.78 11.06
C PHE A 28 -18.85 24.84 11.08
N TYR A 29 -19.43 25.86 11.73
CA TYR A 29 -20.88 25.97 11.86
C TYR A 29 -21.59 26.17 10.51
N LYS A 30 -20.91 26.73 9.50
CA LYS A 30 -21.47 26.87 8.14
C LYS A 30 -21.79 25.52 7.48
N TYR A 31 -21.00 24.48 7.75
CA TYR A 31 -21.10 23.20 7.05
C TYR A 31 -21.50 22.03 7.94
N PHE A 32 -21.26 22.10 9.24
CA PHE A 32 -21.47 20.96 10.14
C PHE A 32 -22.94 20.55 10.23
N ASP A 33 -23.87 21.51 10.27
CA ASP A 33 -25.30 21.22 10.29
C ASP A 33 -25.75 20.46 9.03
N ASN A 34 -25.12 20.72 7.89
CA ASN A 34 -25.40 19.95 6.66
C ASN A 34 -25.00 18.49 6.82
N LEU A 35 -23.90 18.18 7.50
CA LEU A 35 -23.46 16.79 7.75
C LEU A 35 -24.44 16.04 8.66
N ILE A 36 -25.10 16.75 9.58
CA ILE A 36 -26.17 16.19 10.41
C ILE A 36 -27.43 15.98 9.57
N ASN A 37 -27.83 16.98 8.79
CA ASN A 37 -29.05 16.94 7.97
C ASN A 37 -29.03 15.83 6.91
N ILE A 38 -27.88 15.58 6.29
CA ILE A 38 -27.71 14.46 5.35
C ILE A 38 -27.52 13.11 6.05
N GLY A 39 -27.54 13.10 7.39
CA GLY A 39 -27.49 11.90 8.21
C GLY A 39 -26.11 11.23 8.27
N MET A 40 -25.01 11.96 7.99
CA MET A 40 -23.65 11.43 8.13
C MET A 40 -23.16 11.46 9.58
N ILE A 41 -23.62 12.45 10.35
CA ILE A 41 -23.33 12.63 11.78
C ILE A 41 -24.65 12.54 12.56
N LYS A 42 -24.63 11.90 13.74
CA LYS A 42 -25.77 11.82 14.65
C LYS A 42 -25.46 12.49 15.99
N ILE A 43 -26.50 13.02 16.63
CA ILE A 43 -26.45 13.58 17.98
C ILE A 43 -26.84 12.47 18.95
N ASN A 44 -25.97 12.13 19.91
CA ASN A 44 -26.22 11.00 20.82
C ASN A 44 -26.98 11.41 22.09
N GLN A 45 -26.87 12.68 22.50
CA GLN A 45 -27.49 13.20 23.73
C GLN A 45 -28.08 14.58 23.46
N GLU A 46 -29.34 14.63 23.03
CA GLU A 46 -30.00 15.91 22.70
C GLU A 46 -30.32 16.75 23.94
N ALA A 47 -30.58 16.11 25.08
CA ALA A 47 -31.05 16.77 26.31
C ALA A 47 -29.93 17.21 27.28
N ILE A 48 -28.71 16.67 27.15
CA ILE A 48 -27.60 16.94 28.06
C ILE A 48 -26.56 17.82 27.36
N LYS A 49 -26.17 18.92 28.00
CA LYS A 49 -25.02 19.72 27.57
C LYS A 49 -23.75 19.18 28.23
N PRO A 50 -22.63 19.05 27.50
CA PRO A 50 -22.47 19.37 26.08
C PRO A 50 -23.08 18.32 25.14
N LYS A 51 -23.60 18.77 23.98
CA LYS A 51 -24.06 17.84 22.93
C LYS A 51 -22.89 17.01 22.42
N LEU A 52 -23.10 15.70 22.33
CA LEU A 52 -22.14 14.75 21.78
C LEU A 52 -22.55 14.29 20.38
N TYR A 53 -21.57 14.24 19.49
CA TYR A 53 -21.72 13.91 18.09
C TYR A 53 -20.87 12.69 17.75
N SER A 54 -21.42 11.79 16.94
CA SER A 54 -20.69 10.64 16.43
C SER A 54 -21.05 10.38 14.97
N ILE A 55 -20.22 9.58 14.30
CA ILE A 55 -20.53 9.16 12.94
C ILE A 55 -21.76 8.26 12.91
N ASN A 56 -22.63 8.47 11.93
CA ASN A 56 -23.78 7.59 11.73
C ASN A 56 -23.37 6.39 10.86
N LEU A 57 -22.93 5.31 11.50
CA LEU A 57 -22.57 4.06 10.80
C LEU A 57 -23.75 3.40 10.07
N SER A 58 -24.99 3.73 10.45
CA SER A 58 -26.20 3.26 9.75
C SER A 58 -26.51 4.06 8.49
N SER A 59 -25.81 5.18 8.25
CA SER A 59 -26.00 6.00 7.06
C SER A 59 -25.57 5.27 5.79
N PRO A 60 -26.40 5.20 4.74
CA PRO A 60 -26.02 4.61 3.45
C PRO A 60 -24.76 5.27 2.86
N ILE A 61 -24.60 6.58 3.06
CA ILE A 61 -23.44 7.33 2.59
C ILE A 61 -22.16 6.83 3.27
N ILE A 62 -22.20 6.70 4.61
CA ILE A 62 -21.05 6.24 5.39
C ILE A 62 -20.72 4.78 5.08
N GLN A 63 -21.73 3.91 4.93
CA GLN A 63 -21.50 2.51 4.57
C GLN A 63 -20.85 2.38 3.19
N ASN A 64 -21.33 3.12 2.19
CA ASN A 64 -20.73 3.12 0.86
C ASN A 64 -19.30 3.69 0.87
N MET A 65 -19.06 4.75 1.63
CA MET A 65 -17.71 5.31 1.78
C MET A 65 -16.74 4.29 2.35
N ARG A 66 -17.13 3.54 3.40
CA ARG A 66 -16.29 2.47 3.98
C ARG A 66 -16.03 1.35 2.99
N LYS A 67 -17.07 0.85 2.30
CA LYS A 67 -16.90 -0.19 1.27
C LYS A 67 -15.91 0.22 0.18
N ASN A 68 -15.96 1.47 -0.26
CA ASN A 68 -15.04 1.99 -1.27
C ASN A 68 -13.61 2.11 -0.71
N ILE A 69 -13.44 2.55 0.53
CA ILE A 69 -12.12 2.62 1.19
C ILE A 69 -11.54 1.20 1.33
N ASP A 70 -12.34 0.23 1.74
CA ASP A 70 -11.93 -1.16 1.91
C ASP A 70 -11.52 -1.77 0.56
N PHE A 71 -12.32 -1.57 -0.49
CA PHE A 71 -12.02 -2.02 -1.85
C PHE A 71 -10.70 -1.44 -2.38
N LEU A 72 -10.49 -0.12 -2.22
CA LEU A 72 -9.25 0.51 -2.66
C LEU A 72 -8.05 0.02 -1.85
N SER A 73 -8.23 -0.25 -0.56
CA SER A 73 -7.18 -0.77 0.31
C SER A 73 -6.75 -2.18 -0.11
N GLU A 74 -7.71 -3.04 -0.48
CA GLU A 74 -7.45 -4.37 -1.05
C GLU A 74 -6.68 -4.26 -2.37
N GLU A 75 -7.11 -3.39 -3.29
CA GLU A 75 -6.44 -3.19 -4.58
C GLU A 75 -4.99 -2.69 -4.42
N ILE A 76 -4.75 -1.81 -3.43
CA ILE A 76 -3.40 -1.33 -3.10
C ILE A 76 -2.55 -2.47 -2.54
N ALA A 77 -3.08 -3.25 -1.60
CA ALA A 77 -2.38 -4.39 -1.01
C ALA A 77 -1.99 -5.43 -2.08
N ASP A 78 -2.90 -5.73 -3.01
CA ASP A 78 -2.63 -6.62 -4.14
C ASP A 78 -1.52 -6.08 -5.04
N LYS A 79 -1.58 -4.80 -5.42
CA LYS A 79 -0.55 -4.14 -6.23
C LYS A 79 0.82 -4.16 -5.54
N GLU A 80 0.88 -3.94 -4.24
CA GLU A 80 2.12 -3.99 -3.47
C GLU A 80 2.67 -5.43 -3.38
N SER A 81 1.81 -6.42 -3.16
CA SER A 81 2.22 -7.84 -3.15
C SER A 81 2.80 -8.28 -4.49
N LEU A 82 2.24 -7.79 -5.61
CA LEU A 82 2.74 -8.08 -6.96
C LEU A 82 4.11 -7.42 -7.20
N LYS A 83 4.31 -6.17 -6.78
CA LYS A 83 5.62 -5.50 -6.85
C LYS A 83 6.70 -6.27 -6.08
N LEU A 84 6.35 -6.76 -4.88
CA LEU A 84 7.23 -7.58 -4.05
C LEU A 84 7.57 -8.94 -4.69
N LYS A 85 6.69 -9.52 -5.51
CA LYS A 85 6.97 -10.76 -6.26
C LYS A 85 7.79 -10.53 -7.52
N ILE A 86 7.57 -9.42 -8.23
CA ILE A 86 8.27 -9.12 -9.50
C ILE A 86 9.75 -8.73 -9.27
N LYS A 87 10.06 -7.97 -8.21
CA LYS A 87 11.44 -7.58 -7.86
C LYS A 87 12.40 -8.78 -7.68
N PRO A 88 12.08 -9.81 -6.88
CA PRO A 88 12.93 -10.99 -6.71
C PRO A 88 13.01 -11.86 -7.97
N ILE A 89 11.94 -11.96 -8.77
CA ILE A 89 11.98 -12.68 -10.06
C ILE A 89 12.99 -11.99 -10.99
N LYS A 90 12.99 -10.66 -11.06
CA LYS A 90 13.95 -9.90 -11.88
C LYS A 90 15.39 -10.07 -11.39
N LEU A 91 15.63 -10.02 -10.08
CA LEU A 91 16.95 -10.24 -9.47
C LEU A 91 17.48 -11.66 -9.77
N LYS A 92 16.65 -12.68 -9.57
CA LYS A 92 17.00 -14.08 -9.84
C LYS A 92 17.37 -14.31 -11.32
N ASN A 93 16.66 -13.66 -12.25
CA ASN A 93 16.98 -13.77 -13.67
C ASN A 93 18.33 -13.13 -14.03
N ILE A 94 18.68 -12.00 -13.42
CA ILE A 94 19.98 -11.34 -13.61
C ILE A 94 21.11 -12.23 -13.06
N GLU A 95 20.92 -12.81 -11.87
CA GLU A 95 21.89 -13.75 -11.28
C GLU A 95 22.09 -14.99 -12.17
N LEU A 96 20.99 -15.58 -12.68
CA LEU A 96 21.05 -16.73 -13.59
C LEU A 96 21.79 -16.41 -14.90
N GLN A 97 21.61 -15.20 -15.45
CA GLN A 97 22.35 -14.76 -16.65
C GLN A 97 23.85 -14.66 -16.37
N GLY A 98 24.26 -14.05 -15.26
CA GLY A 98 25.67 -13.96 -14.89
C GLY A 98 26.33 -15.34 -14.68
N ILE A 99 25.60 -16.27 -14.04
CA ILE A 99 26.07 -17.66 -13.87
C ILE A 99 26.24 -18.35 -15.22
N GLN A 100 25.30 -18.16 -16.15
CA GLN A 100 25.38 -18.74 -17.49
C GLN A 100 26.59 -18.20 -18.27
N GLU A 101 26.85 -16.89 -18.21
CA GLU A 101 28.04 -16.28 -18.84
C GLU A 101 29.34 -16.86 -18.30
N GLN A 102 29.43 -17.05 -16.98
CA GLN A 102 30.60 -17.63 -16.34
C GLN A 102 30.82 -19.09 -16.72
N ILE A 103 29.75 -19.90 -16.81
CA ILE A 103 29.83 -21.27 -17.31
C ILE A 103 30.34 -21.30 -18.76
N GLN A 104 29.83 -20.41 -19.63
CA GLN A 104 30.27 -20.33 -21.01
C GLN A 104 31.76 -19.99 -21.13
N TYR A 105 32.26 -19.08 -20.28
CA TYR A 105 33.69 -18.75 -20.22
C TYR A 105 34.54 -19.96 -19.82
N LEU A 106 34.16 -20.66 -18.74
CA LEU A 106 34.89 -21.84 -18.29
C LEU A 106 34.89 -22.96 -19.34
N GLN A 107 33.79 -23.14 -20.07
CA GLN A 107 33.71 -24.09 -21.18
C GLN A 107 34.63 -23.72 -22.37
N ARG A 108 34.89 -22.43 -22.61
CA ARG A 108 35.89 -21.99 -23.61
C ARG A 108 37.29 -22.34 -23.15
N LEU A 109 37.65 -21.98 -21.91
CA LEU A 109 38.96 -22.31 -21.34
C LEU A 109 39.23 -23.81 -21.38
N GLN A 110 38.27 -24.65 -20.98
CA GLN A 110 38.41 -26.10 -21.03
C GLN A 110 38.66 -26.61 -22.46
N ARG A 111 38.00 -26.03 -23.47
CA ARG A 111 38.24 -26.39 -24.88
C ARG A 111 39.64 -26.01 -25.32
N ASP A 112 40.09 -24.81 -24.98
CA ASP A 112 41.41 -24.30 -25.35
C ASP A 112 42.50 -25.13 -24.66
N THR A 113 42.37 -25.40 -23.36
CA THR A 113 43.29 -26.29 -22.62
C THR A 113 43.33 -27.69 -23.23
N LYS A 114 42.18 -28.27 -23.60
CA LYS A 114 42.12 -29.58 -24.25
C LYS A 114 42.81 -29.58 -25.62
N LEU A 115 42.72 -28.47 -26.37
CA LEU A 115 43.41 -28.31 -27.65
C LEU A 115 44.92 -28.25 -27.46
N GLU A 116 45.40 -27.49 -26.47
CA GLU A 116 46.83 -27.40 -26.14
C GLU A 116 47.40 -28.75 -25.68
N ILE A 117 46.69 -29.49 -24.83
CA ILE A 117 47.10 -30.85 -24.42
C ILE A 117 47.24 -31.77 -25.65
N LYS A 118 46.28 -31.73 -26.59
CA LYS A 118 46.33 -32.53 -27.81
C LYS A 118 47.51 -32.19 -28.73
N LYS A 119 47.99 -30.94 -28.72
CA LYS A 119 49.19 -30.52 -29.46
C LYS A 119 50.46 -31.10 -28.81
N LEU A 120 50.51 -31.17 -27.49
CA LEU A 120 51.64 -31.73 -26.73
C LEU A 120 51.71 -33.26 -26.83
N GLU A 121 50.57 -33.95 -26.95
CA GLU A 121 50.47 -35.41 -27.07
C GLU A 121 50.83 -35.96 -28.46
N ASN A 122 50.98 -35.11 -29.49
CA ASN A 122 51.47 -35.51 -30.82
C ASN A 122 52.93 -35.06 -30.98
N PRO A 123 53.93 -35.86 -30.57
CA PRO A 123 55.31 -35.51 -30.82
C PRO A 123 55.59 -35.60 -32.31
N ILE A 124 56.21 -34.55 -32.84
CA ILE A 124 57.02 -34.47 -34.08
C ILE A 124 56.92 -35.75 -34.95
N LYS A 125 56.06 -35.72 -35.96
CA LYS A 125 56.29 -36.55 -37.15
C LYS A 125 57.45 -35.91 -37.91
N ILE A 126 58.61 -36.55 -37.83
CA ILE A 126 59.81 -36.30 -38.63
C ILE A 126 59.46 -36.37 -40.11
#